data_AF-A0A9Q0VCT9-F1
#
_entry.id   AF-A0A9Q0VCT9-F1
#
_cell.length_a   1.000
_cell.length_b   1.000
_cell.length_c   1.000
_cell.angle_alpha   90.00
_cell.angle_beta   90.00
_cell.angle_gamma   90.00
#
_symmetry.space_group_name_H-M   'P 1'
#
loop_
_entity.id
_entity.type
_entity.pdbx_description
1 polymer ?
#
loop_
_entity_poly.entity_id
_entity_poly.type
_entity_poly.pdbx_seq_one_letter_code
_entity_poly.pdbx_strand_id
1 'polypeptide(L)'
;MRSWYSLINAFAANGQGVDGLMFVEEMRRLGLQPNAETFLSVFMTCASAGAVKEGLLHFWSVRIEYGIAPGIEHHLGVIDVLRKAGFLYES
;
A
#
# COMPACT_ATOMS: atom_id res chain seq x y z
N MET A 1 14.39 -9.04 4.28
CA MET A 1 13.11 -8.30 4.33
C MET A 1 12.90 -7.32 3.15
N ARG A 2 13.94 -6.87 2.41
CA ARG A 2 13.78 -6.03 1.19
C ARG A 2 13.11 -6.71 -0.02
N SER A 3 12.91 -8.03 -0.01
CA SER A 3 12.39 -8.76 -1.18
C SER A 3 10.91 -8.49 -1.46
N TRP A 4 10.06 -8.41 -0.42
CA TRP A 4 8.62 -8.19 -0.58
C TRP A 4 8.30 -6.77 -1.03
N TYR A 5 8.91 -5.77 -0.40
CA TYR A 5 8.81 -4.38 -0.84
C TYR A 5 9.16 -4.23 -2.32
N SER A 6 10.32 -4.75 -2.74
CA SER A 6 10.75 -4.66 -4.15
C SER A 6 9.80 -5.40 -5.10
N LEU A 7 9.31 -6.57 -4.70
CA LEU A 7 8.35 -7.35 -5.50
C LEU A 7 7.03 -6.59 -5.67
N ILE A 8 6.39 -6.18 -4.58
CA ILE A 8 5.10 -5.49 -4.56
C ILE A 8 5.20 -4.15 -5.31
N ASN A 9 6.29 -3.40 -5.08
CA ASN A 9 6.54 -2.14 -5.76
C ASN A 9 6.72 -2.31 -7.27
N ALA A 10 7.38 -3.39 -7.72
CA ALA A 10 7.53 -3.65 -9.16
C ALA A 10 6.17 -3.84 -9.86
N PHE A 11 5.23 -4.55 -9.24
CA PHE A 11 3.87 -4.68 -9.76
C PHE A 11 3.13 -3.35 -9.75
N ALA A 12 3.22 -2.57 -8.66
CA ALA A 12 2.61 -1.25 -8.59
C ALA A 12 3.12 -0.29 -9.68
N ALA A 13 4.43 -0.25 -9.90
CA ALA A 13 5.07 0.61 -10.90
C ALA A 13 4.67 0.25 -12.34
N ASN A 14 4.31 -1.00 -12.60
CA ASN A 14 3.90 -1.49 -13.91
C ASN A 14 2.38 -1.42 -14.15
N GLY A 15 1.63 -0.73 -13.29
CA GLY A 15 0.16 -0.65 -13.44
C GLY A 15 -0.58 -1.90 -12.97
N GLN A 16 0.14 -2.89 -12.42
CA GLN A 16 -0.39 -4.19 -12.01
C GLN A 16 -0.74 -4.19 -10.51
N GLY A 17 -1.47 -3.17 -10.07
CA GLY A 17 -1.84 -3.01 -8.67
C GLY A 17 -2.59 -4.22 -8.11
N VAL A 18 -3.52 -4.81 -8.86
CA VAL A 18 -4.27 -5.99 -8.39
C VAL A 18 -3.34 -7.17 -8.09
N ASP A 19 -2.38 -7.45 -8.97
CA ASP A 19 -1.39 -8.53 -8.78
C ASP A 19 -0.47 -8.24 -7.58
N GLY A 20 -0.06 -6.97 -7.41
CA GLY A 20 0.72 -6.56 -6.25
C GLY A 20 0.00 -6.81 -4.91
N LEU A 21 -1.32 -6.63 -4.85
CA LEU A 21 -2.12 -6.90 -3.63
C LEU A 21 -2.15 -8.39 -3.30
N MET A 22 -2.12 -9.27 -4.31
CA MET A 22 -2.03 -10.72 -4.07
C MET A 22 -0.74 -11.09 -3.34
N PHE A 23 0.38 -10.43 -3.66
CA PHE A 23 1.65 -10.67 -2.95
C PHE A 23 1.66 -10.12 -1.53
N VAL A 24 0.93 -9.04 -1.26
CA VAL A 24 0.73 -8.53 0.11
C VAL A 24 0.01 -9.58 0.95
N GLU A 25 -1.06 -10.18 0.42
CA GLU A 25 -1.79 -11.22 1.16
C GLU A 25 -1.02 -12.53 1.27
N GLU A 26 -0.24 -12.91 0.25
CA GLU A 26 0.65 -14.06 0.36
C GLU A 26 1.72 -13.87 1.45
N MET A 27 2.31 -12.67 1.55
CA MET A 27 3.23 -12.32 2.63
C MET A 27 2.58 -12.53 4.01
N ARG A 28 1.34 -12.05 4.19
CA ARG A 28 0.58 -12.22 5.44
C ARG A 28 0.26 -13.68 5.73
N ARG A 29 -0.13 -14.46 4.70
CA ARG A 29 -0.42 -15.90 4.80
C ARG A 29 0.79 -16.71 5.25
N LEU A 30 1.99 -16.29 4.86
CA LEU A 30 3.26 -16.88 5.31
C LEU A 30 3.67 -16.45 6.73
N GLY A 31 2.84 -15.68 7.44
CA GLY A 31 3.12 -15.18 8.78
C GLY A 31 4.14 -14.04 8.81
N LEU A 32 4.48 -13.47 7.65
CA LEU A 32 5.40 -12.34 7.56
C LEU A 32 4.62 -11.05 7.77
N GLN A 33 5.14 -10.21 8.66
CA GLN A 33 4.48 -8.96 9.04
C GLN A 33 4.96 -7.81 8.12
N PRO A 34 4.03 -7.05 7.50
CA PRO A 34 4.35 -5.79 6.85
C PRO A 34 5.07 -4.85 7.82
N ASN A 35 6.16 -4.25 7.35
CA ASN A 35 6.81 -3.12 8.03
C ASN A 35 6.43 -1.80 7.35
N ALA A 36 6.92 -0.68 7.89
CA ALA A 36 6.68 0.66 7.33
C ALA A 36 6.99 0.75 5.82
N GLU A 37 8.12 0.20 5.37
CA GLU A 37 8.48 0.18 3.94
C GLU A 37 7.48 -0.65 3.11
N THR A 38 7.03 -1.79 3.64
CA THR A 38 6.05 -2.67 2.97
C THR A 38 4.73 -1.91 2.76
N PHE A 39 4.28 -1.13 3.74
CA PHE A 39 3.06 -0.33 3.61
C PHE A 39 3.15 0.74 2.51
N LEU A 40 4.34 1.28 2.25
CA LEU A 40 4.53 2.17 1.09
C LEU A 40 4.25 1.44 -0.22
N SER A 41 4.79 0.22 -0.37
CA SER A 41 4.48 -0.58 -1.55
C SER A 41 2.99 -0.88 -1.66
N VAL A 42 2.32 -1.24 -0.56
CA VAL A 42 0.87 -1.46 -0.51
C VAL A 42 0.10 -0.23 -0.99
N PHE A 43 0.43 0.98 -0.54
CA PHE A 43 -0.27 2.20 -0.98
C PHE A 43 -0.05 2.49 -2.47
N MET A 44 1.17 2.32 -2.98
CA MET A 44 1.45 2.45 -4.42
C MET A 44 0.64 1.46 -5.24
N THR A 45 0.52 0.22 -4.74
CA THR A 45 -0.28 -0.84 -5.34
C THR A 45 -1.77 -0.49 -5.34
N CYS A 46 -2.33 -0.03 -4.21
CA CYS A 46 -3.72 0.43 -4.12
C CYS A 46 -3.99 1.61 -5.06
N ALA A 47 -3.05 2.56 -5.13
CA ALA A 47 -3.17 3.73 -5.99
C ALA A 47 -3.14 3.34 -7.48
N SER A 48 -2.28 2.40 -7.85
CA SER A 48 -2.23 1.82 -9.19
C SER A 48 -3.50 1.04 -9.56
N ALA A 49 -4.14 0.39 -8.58
CA ALA A 49 -5.36 -0.38 -8.79
C ALA A 49 -6.65 0.48 -8.71
N GLY A 50 -6.56 1.75 -8.30
CA GLY A 50 -7.73 2.56 -7.96
C GLY A 50 -8.49 2.05 -6.72
N ALA A 51 -7.84 1.22 -5.89
CA ALA A 51 -8.43 0.52 -4.75
C ALA A 51 -8.45 1.41 -3.49
N VAL A 52 -9.30 2.44 -3.49
CA VAL A 52 -9.35 3.45 -2.42
C VAL A 52 -9.70 2.85 -1.06
N LYS A 53 -10.71 1.97 -1.04
CA LYS A 53 -11.20 1.35 0.20
C LYS A 53 -10.09 0.53 0.85
N GLU A 54 -9.39 -0.28 0.06
CA GLU A 54 -8.27 -1.11 0.47
C GLU A 54 -7.11 -0.24 0.97
N GLY A 55 -6.77 0.84 0.25
CA GLY A 55 -5.73 1.79 0.68
C GLY A 55 -6.02 2.39 2.06
N LEU A 56 -7.26 2.79 2.32
CA LEU A 56 -7.67 3.33 3.63
C LEU A 56 -7.66 2.26 4.72
N LEU A 57 -8.13 1.05 4.42
CA LEU A 57 -8.06 -0.08 5.37
C LEU A 57 -6.61 -0.38 5.78
N HIS A 58 -5.69 -0.41 4.82
CA HIS A 58 -4.27 -0.60 5.12
C HIS A 58 -3.67 0.55 5.91
N PHE A 59 -4.08 1.80 5.67
CA PHE A 59 -3.60 2.95 6.44
C PHE A 59 -3.98 2.85 7.92
N TRP A 60 -5.23 2.46 8.22
CA TRP A 60 -5.66 2.28 9.60
C TRP A 60 -5.02 1.07 10.26
N SER A 61 -4.79 -0.02 9.52
CA SER A 61 -4.16 -1.22 10.06
C SER A 61 -2.71 -0.96 10.49
N VAL A 62 -1.96 -0.06 9.85
CA VAL A 62 -0.59 0.33 10.25
C VAL A 62 -0.49 0.55 11.77
N ARG A 63 -1.43 1.35 12.32
CA ARG A 63 -1.46 1.64 13.76
C ARG A 63 -2.21 0.60 14.56
N ILE A 64 -3.39 0.18 14.08
CA ILE A 64 -4.33 -0.64 14.87
C ILE A 64 -3.85 -2.09 14.98
N GLU A 65 -3.42 -2.68 13.87
CA GLU A 65 -3.03 -4.09 13.79
C GLU A 65 -1.52 -4.27 14.04
N TYR A 66 -0.69 -3.37 13.50
CA TYR A 66 0.76 -3.53 13.52
C TYR A 66 1.48 -2.68 14.57
N GLY A 67 0.78 -1.78 15.27
CA GLY A 67 1.37 -0.91 16.29
C GLY A 67 2.41 0.07 15.74
N ILE A 68 2.45 0.28 14.43
CA ILE A 68 3.39 1.17 13.75
C ILE A 68 2.78 2.58 13.77
N ALA A 69 3.56 3.57 14.22
CA ALA A 69 3.16 4.96 14.10
C ALA A 69 3.22 5.38 12.62
N PRO A 70 2.13 5.87 12.01
CA PRO A 70 2.17 6.36 10.64
C PRO A 70 3.11 7.57 10.54
N GLY A 71 4.14 7.46 9.70
CA GLY A 71 5.00 8.58 9.31
C GLY A 71 4.45 9.36 8.11
N ILE A 72 5.16 10.42 7.71
CA ILE A 72 4.78 11.29 6.60
C ILE A 72 4.61 10.51 5.29
N GLU A 73 5.46 9.52 5.07
CA GLU A 73 5.45 8.65 3.91
C GLU A 73 4.14 7.85 3.80
N HIS A 74 3.55 7.43 4.92
CA HIS A 74 2.25 6.73 4.92
C HIS A 74 1.10 7.68 4.56
N HIS A 75 1.14 8.92 5.04
CA HIS A 75 0.17 9.95 4.69
C HIS A 75 0.24 10.31 3.20
N LEU A 76 1.45 10.48 2.66
CA LEU A 76 1.67 10.72 1.23
C LEU A 76 1.16 9.55 0.38
N GLY A 77 1.35 8.31 0.84
CA GLY A 77 0.81 7.12 0.18
C GLY A 77 -0.72 7.16 0.04
N VAL A 78 -1.44 7.50 1.11
CA VAL A 78 -2.92 7.63 1.04
C VAL A 78 -3.36 8.79 0.15
N ILE A 79 -2.64 9.91 0.16
CA ILE A 79 -2.91 11.02 -0.77
C ILE A 79 -2.74 10.55 -2.22
N ASP A 80 -1.70 9.76 -2.54
CA ASP A 80 -1.52 9.21 -3.90
C ASP A 80 -2.68 8.28 -4.30
N VAL A 81 -3.16 7.44 -3.37
CA VAL A 81 -4.33 6.58 -3.59
C VAL A 81 -5.55 7.42 -3.97
N LEU A 82 -5.85 8.47 -3.20
CA LEU A 82 -7.00 9.34 -3.44
C LEU A 82 -6.86 10.11 -4.75
N ARG A 83 -5.66 10.64 -5.03
CA ARG A 83 -5.34 11.38 -6.25
C ARG A 83 -5.55 10.52 -7.50
N LYS A 84 -4.95 9.33 -7.55
CA LYS A 84 -5.04 8.45 -8.75
C LYS A 84 -6.44 7.91 -8.99
N ALA A 85 -7.25 7.77 -7.94
CA ALA A 85 -8.64 7.38 -8.07
C ALA A 85 -9.58 8.55 -8.41
N GLY A 86 -9.07 9.77 -8.60
CA GLY A 86 -9.86 10.95 -8.95
C GLY A 86 -10.64 11.58 -7.79
N PHE A 87 -10.31 11.22 -6.55
CA PHE A 87 -10.94 11.80 -5.34
C PHE A 87 -10.27 13.10 -4.89
N LEU A 88 -9.15 13.48 -5.50
CA LEU A 88 -8.53 14.79 -5.35
C LEU A 88 -8.51 15.47 -6.73
N TYR A 89 -9.21 16.59 -6.85
CA TYR A 89 -9.06 17.49 -7.98
C TYR A 89 -7.87 18.39 -7.72
N GLU A 90 -6.87 18.37 -8.60
CA GLU A 90 -5.92 19.48 -8.70
C GLU A 90 -6.73 20.69 -9.22
N SER A 91 -6.76 21.76 -8.42
CA SER A 91 -7.36 23.04 -8.79
C SER A 91 -6.41 23.82 -9.68
#